data_AF-A0A6V7XB13-F1
#
_entry.id   AF-A0A6V7XB13-F1
#
_cell.length_a   1.000
_cell.length_b   1.000
_cell.length_c   1.000
_cell.angle_alpha   90.00
_cell.angle_beta   90.00
_cell.angle_gamma   90.00
#
_symmetry.space_group_name_H-M   'P 1'
#
loop_
_entity.id
_entity.type
_entity.pdbx_description
1 polymer ?
#
loop_
_entity_poly.entity_id
_entity_poly.type
_entity_poly.pdbx_seq_one_letter_code
_entity_poly.pdbx_strand_id
1 'polypeptide(L)'
;MPFIYSEVSIQNVQLWVSLIENTKCFLQHSRTSLLVAAINSHVKDIVKYNRELEDVDVEDMENLIYESHNRLSILKGLSTRFQKISLGKTKIGLIGMCCNILQKWTKNAKELQISPKEVDQFTQNSQTLLQVLAVLKTEFLLEKNQLLDSETNALTQKPEELIIYLLCSSKLDWGDVNCSDKYFYVIDQVSHIHSVNKENIFNELIDRWILSGSYDPLYGGGGIAQIVTPDLEATIDFMGTGSGGQMANNEDPLDVKVLPMLYDDMQIIRVVALLRRIENPKEKIVEISRKLKLDVSCLPGGYLTKNSYCIMYPEIC
;
A
#
# COMPACT_ATOMS: atom_id res chain seq x y z
N MET A 1 -13.06 41.45 -21.29
CA MET A 1 -14.18 41.38 -20.31
C MET A 1 -13.85 40.36 -19.22
N PRO A 2 -13.27 40.80 -18.09
CA PRO A 2 -12.91 39.92 -16.97
C PRO A 2 -14.09 39.51 -16.07
N PHE A 3 -15.19 40.27 -16.07
CA PHE A 3 -16.28 40.11 -15.10
C PHE A 3 -17.05 38.78 -15.23
N ILE A 4 -17.20 38.26 -16.45
CA ILE A 4 -17.90 36.98 -16.68
C ILE A 4 -17.18 35.86 -15.92
N TYR A 5 -15.85 35.81 -16.00
CA TYR A 5 -15.06 34.78 -15.31
C TYR A 5 -15.00 34.94 -13.80
N SER A 6 -15.38 36.11 -13.24
CA SER A 6 -15.51 36.31 -11.79
C SER A 6 -16.90 35.99 -11.26
N GLU A 7 -17.92 35.94 -12.11
CA GLU A 7 -19.33 35.71 -11.71
C GLU A 7 -19.85 34.31 -12.10
N VAL A 8 -19.12 33.59 -12.96
CA VAL A 8 -19.47 32.23 -13.38
C VAL A 8 -19.26 31.22 -12.23
N SER A 9 -20.31 30.48 -11.92
CA SER A 9 -20.36 29.40 -10.93
C SER A 9 -21.02 28.15 -11.53
N ILE A 10 -20.89 27.00 -10.87
CA ILE A 10 -21.54 25.74 -11.28
C ILE A 10 -23.06 25.93 -11.45
N GLN A 11 -23.68 26.74 -10.59
CA GLN A 11 -25.13 26.96 -10.57
C GLN A 11 -25.64 27.83 -11.73
N ASN A 12 -24.83 28.78 -12.20
CA ASN A 12 -25.26 29.75 -13.22
C ASN A 12 -24.58 29.56 -14.59
N VAL A 13 -23.66 28.60 -14.73
CA VAL A 13 -22.85 28.44 -15.96
C VAL A 13 -23.71 28.22 -17.20
N GLN A 14 -24.84 27.51 -17.09
CA GLN A 14 -25.76 27.31 -18.21
C GLN A 14 -26.43 28.62 -18.65
N LEU A 15 -26.78 29.51 -17.72
CA LEU A 15 -27.33 30.83 -18.03
C LEU A 15 -26.30 31.67 -18.80
N TRP A 16 -25.04 31.64 -18.38
CA TRP A 16 -23.95 32.31 -19.08
C TRP A 16 -23.70 31.75 -20.47
N VAL A 17 -23.75 30.43 -20.62
CA VAL A 17 -23.62 29.76 -21.92
C VAL A 17 -24.75 30.19 -22.86
N SER A 18 -26.01 30.17 -22.40
CA SER A 18 -27.16 30.63 -23.20
C SER A 18 -27.06 32.11 -23.57
N LEU A 19 -26.63 32.97 -22.64
CA LEU A 19 -26.44 34.40 -22.92
C LEU A 19 -25.40 34.60 -24.03
N ILE A 20 -24.24 33.93 -23.91
CA ILE A 20 -23.15 34.05 -24.89
C ILE A 20 -23.56 33.49 -26.24
N GLU A 21 -24.33 32.41 -26.28
CA GLU A 21 -24.88 31.87 -27.53
C GLU A 21 -25.83 32.85 -28.21
N ASN A 22 -26.64 33.58 -27.45
CA ASN A 22 -27.56 34.60 -27.95
C ASN A 22 -26.88 35.93 -28.32
N THR A 23 -25.70 36.21 -27.75
CA THR A 23 -24.94 37.45 -27.98
C THR A 23 -23.59 37.20 -28.68
N LYS A 24 -23.48 36.14 -29.50
CA LYS A 24 -22.22 35.75 -30.20
C LYS A 24 -21.53 36.89 -30.94
N CYS A 25 -22.29 37.89 -31.39
CA CYS A 25 -21.78 39.07 -32.08
C CYS A 25 -20.91 39.98 -31.18
N PHE A 26 -21.07 39.90 -29.86
CA PHE A 26 -20.44 40.79 -28.88
C PHE A 26 -19.54 40.05 -27.87
N LEU A 27 -19.83 38.78 -27.58
CA LEU A 27 -19.08 37.96 -26.62
C LEU A 27 -18.39 36.79 -27.33
N GLN A 28 -17.07 36.90 -27.50
CA GLN A 28 -16.24 35.83 -28.08
C GLN A 28 -15.68 34.91 -26.99
N HIS A 29 -16.56 34.18 -26.31
CA HIS A 29 -16.17 33.19 -25.30
C HIS A 29 -16.65 31.79 -25.70
N SER A 30 -15.83 30.79 -25.40
CA SER A 30 -16.18 29.39 -25.68
C SER A 30 -16.98 28.80 -24.53
N ARG A 31 -17.98 27.95 -24.84
CA ARG A 31 -18.70 27.15 -23.84
C ARG A 31 -17.75 26.36 -22.95
N THR A 32 -16.74 25.74 -23.56
CA THR A 32 -15.66 25.01 -22.88
C THR A 32 -14.94 25.86 -21.84
N SER A 33 -14.57 27.11 -22.16
CA SER A 33 -13.82 27.98 -21.24
C SER A 33 -14.66 28.41 -20.05
N LEU A 34 -15.97 28.62 -20.22
CA LEU A 34 -16.87 28.95 -19.12
C LEU A 34 -17.08 27.77 -18.18
N LEU A 35 -17.29 26.56 -18.71
CA LEU A 35 -17.43 25.34 -17.90
C LEU A 35 -16.17 25.07 -17.08
N VAL A 36 -14.99 25.13 -17.71
CA VAL A 36 -13.71 24.96 -17.01
C VAL A 36 -13.53 26.06 -15.96
N ALA A 37 -13.96 27.29 -16.22
CA ALA A 37 -13.89 28.38 -15.24
C ALA A 37 -14.84 28.19 -14.05
N ALA A 38 -16.09 27.77 -14.29
CA ALA A 38 -17.08 27.48 -13.26
C ALA A 38 -16.58 26.41 -12.28
N ILE A 39 -16.14 25.27 -12.84
CA ILE A 39 -15.60 24.14 -12.06
C ILE A 39 -14.35 24.57 -11.31
N ASN A 40 -13.44 25.28 -11.97
CA ASN A 40 -12.22 25.74 -11.32
C ASN A 40 -12.49 26.79 -10.23
N SER A 41 -13.52 27.63 -10.36
CA SER A 41 -13.93 28.56 -9.30
C SER A 41 -14.43 27.81 -8.08
N HIS A 42 -15.33 26.84 -8.29
CA HIS A 42 -15.86 25.99 -7.22
C HIS A 42 -14.76 25.25 -6.48
N VAL A 43 -13.84 24.62 -7.21
CA VAL A 43 -12.68 23.92 -6.63
C VAL A 43 -11.77 24.87 -5.87
N LYS A 44 -11.56 26.09 -6.35
CA LYS A 44 -10.78 27.10 -5.63
C LYS A 44 -11.43 27.50 -4.32
N ASP A 45 -12.76 27.61 -4.28
CA ASP A 45 -13.48 27.92 -3.04
C ASP A 45 -13.36 26.78 -2.03
N ILE A 46 -13.53 25.53 -2.46
CA ILE A 46 -13.31 24.33 -1.63
C ILE A 46 -11.90 24.34 -1.01
N VAL A 47 -10.87 24.57 -1.84
CA VAL A 47 -9.48 24.63 -1.38
C VAL A 47 -9.23 25.82 -0.45
N LYS A 48 -9.77 27.00 -0.77
CA LYS A 48 -9.60 28.23 0.02
C LYS A 48 -10.20 28.10 1.41
N TYR A 49 -11.37 27.46 1.53
CA TYR A 49 -12.05 27.26 2.81
C TYR A 49 -11.66 25.94 3.51
N ASN A 50 -10.68 25.20 2.97
CA ASN A 50 -10.24 23.91 3.48
C ASN A 50 -11.40 22.92 3.71
N ARG A 51 -12.41 22.97 2.84
CA ARG A 51 -13.52 22.01 2.85
C ARG A 51 -13.09 20.73 2.15
N GLU A 52 -13.61 19.60 2.60
CA GLU A 52 -13.53 18.37 1.81
C GLU A 52 -14.47 18.45 0.61
N LEU A 53 -14.08 17.80 -0.49
CA LEU A 53 -14.93 17.66 -1.67
C LEU A 53 -16.07 16.68 -1.34
N GLU A 54 -17.31 17.15 -1.38
CA GLU A 54 -18.48 16.32 -1.07
C GLU A 54 -19.01 15.61 -2.32
N ASP A 55 -19.78 14.53 -2.12
CA ASP A 55 -20.35 13.75 -3.23
C ASP A 55 -21.27 14.60 -4.13
N VAL A 56 -22.00 15.56 -3.54
CA VAL A 56 -22.85 16.51 -4.29
C VAL A 56 -22.01 17.42 -5.18
N ASP A 57 -20.85 17.88 -4.70
CA ASP A 57 -19.93 18.70 -5.51
C ASP A 57 -19.42 17.90 -6.72
N VAL A 58 -19.07 16.63 -6.49
CA VAL A 58 -18.64 15.71 -7.56
C VAL A 58 -19.77 15.49 -8.56
N GLU A 59 -20.98 15.20 -8.10
CA GLU A 59 -22.14 14.94 -8.95
C GLU A 59 -22.47 16.15 -9.83
N ASP A 60 -22.53 17.36 -9.26
CA ASP A 60 -22.79 18.59 -10.00
C ASP A 60 -21.74 18.84 -11.09
N MET A 61 -20.46 18.65 -10.76
CA MET A 61 -19.36 18.78 -11.73
C MET A 61 -19.40 17.70 -12.80
N GLU A 62 -19.67 16.44 -12.44
CA GLU A 62 -19.79 15.33 -13.39
C GLU A 62 -20.92 15.58 -14.38
N ASN A 63 -22.08 16.03 -13.92
CA ASN A 63 -23.24 16.32 -14.77
C ASN A 63 -22.91 17.43 -15.78
N LEU A 64 -22.29 18.53 -15.33
CA LEU A 64 -21.86 19.62 -16.21
C LEU A 64 -20.87 19.17 -17.29
N ILE A 65 -19.93 18.30 -16.93
CA ILE A 65 -18.92 17.80 -17.86
C ILE A 65 -19.54 16.78 -18.81
N TYR A 66 -20.37 15.85 -18.32
CA TYR A 66 -20.89 14.72 -19.08
C TYR A 66 -21.70 15.16 -20.31
N GLU A 67 -22.50 16.22 -20.18
CA GLU A 67 -23.32 16.81 -21.25
C GLU A 67 -22.52 17.56 -22.33
N SER A 68 -21.21 17.73 -22.13
CA SER A 68 -20.41 18.56 -23.01
C SER A 68 -19.94 17.83 -24.27
N HIS A 69 -19.95 18.55 -25.40
CA HIS A 69 -19.54 18.00 -26.69
C HIS A 69 -18.01 18.05 -26.88
N ASN A 70 -17.33 19.07 -26.35
CA ASN A 70 -15.88 19.24 -26.47
C ASN A 70 -15.13 18.59 -25.29
N ARG A 71 -15.32 17.28 -25.16
CA ARG A 71 -14.93 16.43 -24.01
C ARG A 71 -13.44 16.50 -23.67
N LEU A 72 -12.58 16.28 -24.68
CA LEU A 72 -11.13 16.27 -24.50
C LEU A 72 -10.57 17.64 -24.08
N SER A 73 -11.12 18.74 -24.63
CA SER A 73 -10.66 20.08 -24.27
C SER A 73 -11.02 20.44 -22.83
N ILE A 74 -12.20 19.99 -22.35
CA ILE A 74 -12.60 20.17 -20.95
C ILE A 74 -11.65 19.41 -20.03
N LEU A 75 -11.42 18.11 -20.30
CA LEU A 75 -10.51 17.31 -19.49
C LEU A 75 -9.09 17.88 -19.46
N LYS A 76 -8.56 18.34 -20.59
CA LYS A 76 -7.25 19.00 -20.64
C LYS A 76 -7.23 20.29 -19.82
N GLY A 77 -8.28 21.10 -19.95
CA GLY A 77 -8.46 22.33 -19.18
C GLY A 77 -8.48 22.06 -17.67
N LEU A 78 -9.24 21.07 -17.22
CA LEU A 78 -9.34 20.68 -15.82
C LEU A 78 -8.02 20.07 -15.29
N SER A 79 -7.40 19.15 -16.04
CA SER A 79 -6.15 18.49 -15.65
C SER A 79 -5.03 19.49 -15.33
N THR A 80 -4.81 20.49 -16.18
CA THR A 80 -3.80 21.54 -15.94
C THR A 80 -4.05 22.37 -14.68
N ARG A 81 -5.31 22.46 -14.23
CA ARG A 81 -5.68 23.18 -13.01
C ARG A 81 -5.55 22.28 -11.79
N PHE A 82 -6.02 21.03 -11.89
CA PHE A 82 -5.98 20.05 -10.81
C PHE A 82 -4.54 19.65 -10.44
N GLN A 83 -3.61 19.69 -11.40
CA GLN A 83 -2.18 19.52 -11.12
C GLN A 83 -1.63 20.51 -10.07
N LYS A 84 -2.20 21.72 -9.99
CA LYS A 84 -1.75 22.78 -9.06
C LYS A 84 -2.31 22.63 -7.65
N ILE A 85 -3.25 21.71 -7.45
CA ILE A 85 -3.82 21.43 -6.13
C ILE A 85 -2.82 20.59 -5.35
N SER A 86 -2.63 20.91 -4.07
CA SER A 86 -1.81 20.11 -3.14
C SER A 86 -2.38 18.69 -3.01
N LEU A 87 -1.53 17.74 -2.63
CA LEU A 87 -1.99 16.39 -2.34
C LEU A 87 -3.02 16.43 -1.19
N GLY A 88 -4.09 15.65 -1.32
CA GLY A 88 -5.18 15.62 -0.37
C GLY A 88 -6.43 14.95 -0.94
N LYS A 89 -7.43 14.73 -0.09
CA LYS A 89 -8.71 14.11 -0.48
C LYS A 89 -9.36 14.79 -1.68
N THR A 90 -9.35 16.13 -1.71
CA THR A 90 -9.91 16.92 -2.82
C THR A 90 -9.22 16.61 -4.15
N LYS A 91 -7.88 16.56 -4.18
CA LYS A 91 -7.13 16.22 -5.41
C LYS A 91 -7.45 14.79 -5.86
N ILE A 92 -7.45 13.84 -4.93
CA ILE A 92 -7.79 12.44 -5.22
C ILE A 92 -9.22 12.33 -5.77
N GLY A 93 -10.18 13.02 -5.16
CA GLY A 93 -11.58 13.05 -5.59
C GLY A 93 -11.75 13.63 -6.99
N LEU A 94 -11.08 14.75 -7.30
CA LEU A 94 -11.13 15.36 -8.64
C LEU A 94 -10.51 14.49 -9.75
N ILE A 95 -9.43 13.78 -9.44
CA ILE A 95 -8.83 12.82 -10.38
C ILE A 95 -9.74 11.59 -10.54
N GLY A 96 -10.33 11.10 -9.45
CA GLY A 96 -11.34 10.04 -9.47
C GLY A 96 -12.56 10.39 -10.32
N MET A 97 -13.08 11.61 -10.16
CA MET A 97 -14.16 12.17 -10.98
C MET A 97 -13.80 12.14 -12.48
N CYS A 98 -12.59 12.58 -12.85
CA CYS A 98 -12.14 12.51 -14.24
C CYS A 98 -12.11 11.05 -14.77
N CYS A 99 -11.70 10.08 -13.95
CA CYS A 99 -11.73 8.66 -14.32
C CYS A 99 -13.17 8.18 -14.57
N ASN A 100 -14.09 8.51 -13.65
CA ASN A 100 -15.50 8.14 -13.76
C ASN A 100 -16.14 8.70 -15.04
N ILE A 101 -15.88 9.97 -15.35
CA ILE A 101 -16.40 10.62 -16.57
C ILE A 101 -15.88 9.92 -17.83
N LEU A 102 -14.58 9.62 -17.89
CA LEU A 102 -14.00 8.89 -19.02
C LEU A 102 -14.64 7.53 -19.21
N GLN A 103 -14.82 6.77 -18.12
CA GLN A 103 -15.50 5.47 -18.16
C GLN A 103 -16.97 5.60 -18.58
N LYS A 104 -17.70 6.61 -18.07
CA LYS A 104 -19.08 6.91 -18.45
C LYS A 104 -19.20 7.25 -19.93
N TRP A 105 -18.27 8.02 -20.50
CA TRP A 105 -18.25 8.32 -21.94
C TRP A 105 -17.93 7.10 -22.78
N THR A 106 -16.96 6.27 -22.38
CA THR A 106 -16.66 5.00 -23.05
C THR A 106 -17.86 4.04 -23.03
N LYS A 107 -18.53 3.89 -21.87
CA LYS A 107 -19.69 3.00 -21.71
C LYS A 107 -20.89 3.45 -22.55
N ASN A 108 -21.14 4.77 -22.61
CA ASN A 108 -22.30 5.34 -23.31
C ASN A 108 -21.95 5.88 -24.71
N ALA A 109 -20.84 5.41 -25.31
CA ALA A 109 -20.30 5.95 -26.55
C ALA A 109 -21.31 5.95 -27.71
N LYS A 110 -22.16 4.91 -27.79
CA LYS A 110 -23.19 4.78 -28.83
C LYS A 110 -24.28 5.85 -28.69
N GLU A 111 -24.77 6.07 -27.47
CA GLU A 111 -25.83 7.04 -27.18
C GLU A 111 -25.33 8.47 -27.39
N LEU A 112 -24.08 8.73 -27.00
CA LEU A 112 -23.44 10.03 -27.10
C LEU A 112 -22.82 10.32 -28.47
N GLN A 113 -22.98 9.42 -29.45
CA GLN A 113 -22.44 9.50 -30.80
C GLN A 113 -20.93 9.79 -30.82
N ILE A 114 -20.18 9.16 -29.90
CA ILE A 114 -18.74 9.33 -29.78
C ILE A 114 -18.04 8.48 -30.83
N SER A 115 -17.05 9.06 -31.52
CA SER A 115 -16.29 8.34 -32.54
C SER A 115 -15.44 7.20 -31.94
N PRO A 116 -15.23 6.07 -32.64
CA PRO A 116 -14.39 4.98 -32.12
C PRO A 116 -12.99 5.43 -31.70
N LYS A 117 -12.39 6.35 -32.47
CA LYS A 117 -11.07 6.93 -32.17
C LYS A 117 -11.06 7.68 -30.83
N GLU A 118 -12.13 8.42 -30.50
CA GLU A 118 -12.24 9.08 -29.20
C GLU A 118 -12.45 8.08 -28.07
N VAL A 119 -13.18 6.99 -28.30
CA VAL A 119 -13.35 5.92 -27.30
C VAL A 119 -12.01 5.26 -26.94
N ASP A 120 -11.17 4.98 -27.93
CA ASP A 120 -9.82 4.45 -27.71
C ASP A 120 -8.99 5.42 -26.86
N GLN A 121 -9.05 6.72 -27.20
CA GLN A 121 -8.35 7.76 -26.45
C GLN A 121 -8.88 7.90 -25.01
N PHE A 122 -10.19 7.80 -24.79
CA PHE A 122 -10.78 7.82 -23.46
C PHE A 122 -10.34 6.62 -22.63
N THR A 123 -10.27 5.45 -23.24
CA THR A 123 -9.81 4.22 -22.59
C THR A 123 -8.35 4.34 -22.16
N GLN A 124 -7.46 4.80 -23.04
CA GLN A 124 -6.05 5.02 -22.72
C GLN A 124 -5.86 6.08 -21.62
N ASN A 125 -6.60 7.20 -21.71
CA ASN A 125 -6.56 8.25 -20.70
C ASN A 125 -7.09 7.76 -19.35
N SER A 126 -8.14 6.94 -19.35
CA SER A 126 -8.70 6.35 -18.13
C SER A 126 -7.70 5.43 -17.46
N GLN A 127 -7.00 4.58 -18.22
CA GLN A 127 -5.96 3.70 -17.67
C GLN A 127 -4.81 4.49 -17.06
N THR A 128 -4.32 5.50 -17.77
CA THR A 128 -3.27 6.40 -17.29
C THR A 128 -3.70 7.10 -16.00
N LEU A 129 -4.92 7.64 -15.95
CA LEU A 129 -5.42 8.33 -14.77
C LEU A 129 -5.67 7.39 -13.60
N LEU A 130 -6.09 6.14 -13.83
CA LEU A 130 -6.22 5.14 -12.77
C LEU A 130 -4.86 4.80 -12.13
N GLN A 131 -3.80 4.69 -12.94
CA GLN A 131 -2.44 4.51 -12.43
C GLN A 131 -1.98 5.71 -11.59
N VAL A 132 -2.19 6.93 -12.10
CA VAL A 132 -1.88 8.15 -11.35
C VAL A 132 -2.70 8.24 -10.05
N LEU A 133 -3.98 7.88 -10.10
CA LEU A 133 -4.86 7.87 -8.94
C LEU A 133 -4.38 6.87 -7.87
N ALA A 134 -3.92 5.68 -8.28
CA ALA A 134 -3.36 4.69 -7.38
C ALA A 134 -2.10 5.24 -6.68
N VAL A 135 -1.18 5.86 -7.44
CA VAL A 135 0.01 6.52 -6.89
C VAL A 135 -0.36 7.62 -5.89
N LEU A 136 -1.26 8.53 -6.24
CA LEU A 136 -1.70 9.62 -5.35
C LEU A 136 -2.37 9.10 -4.07
N LYS A 137 -3.16 8.03 -4.16
CA LYS A 137 -3.77 7.37 -2.99
C LYS A 137 -2.70 6.77 -2.08
N THR A 138 -1.68 6.14 -2.65
CA THR A 138 -0.54 5.58 -1.90
C THR A 138 0.30 6.67 -1.24
N GLU A 139 0.66 7.73 -1.97
CA GLU A 139 1.38 8.88 -1.41
C GLU A 139 0.62 9.50 -0.22
N PHE A 140 -0.69 9.73 -0.39
CA PHE A 140 -1.53 10.31 0.66
C PHE A 140 -1.66 9.38 1.88
N LEU A 141 -1.76 8.07 1.65
CA LEU A 141 -1.78 7.07 2.72
C LEU A 141 -0.46 7.07 3.51
N LEU A 142 0.67 7.12 2.83
CA LEU A 142 1.99 7.19 3.46
C LEU A 142 2.16 8.49 4.26
N GLU A 143 1.74 9.62 3.69
CA GLU A 143 1.79 10.94 4.36
C GLU A 143 0.95 10.94 5.63
N LYS A 144 -0.30 10.46 5.56
CA LYS A 144 -1.21 10.36 6.72
C LYS A 144 -0.65 9.50 7.84
N ASN A 145 0.11 8.47 7.49
CA ASN A 145 0.76 7.59 8.45
C ASN A 145 2.20 8.01 8.77
N GLN A 146 2.68 9.18 8.34
CA GLN A 146 4.07 9.62 8.60
C GLN A 146 5.13 8.59 8.15
N LEU A 147 4.83 7.85 7.08
CA LEU A 147 5.73 6.89 6.44
C LEU A 147 6.24 7.41 5.08
N LEU A 148 5.88 8.63 4.70
CA LEU A 148 6.34 9.27 3.47
C LEU A 148 7.71 9.92 3.69
N ASP A 149 8.68 9.47 2.92
CA ASP A 149 10.03 10.02 2.79
C ASP A 149 10.49 9.92 1.32
N SER A 150 11.72 10.33 1.01
CA SER A 150 12.23 10.32 -0.36
C SER A 150 12.28 8.92 -0.98
N GLU A 151 12.51 7.88 -0.18
CA GLU A 151 12.66 6.50 -0.66
C GLU A 151 11.29 5.88 -0.92
N THR A 152 10.38 5.97 0.05
CA THR A 152 8.99 5.50 -0.12
C THR A 152 8.28 6.24 -1.24
N ASN A 153 8.52 7.54 -1.41
CA ASN A 153 7.96 8.32 -2.53
C ASN A 153 8.45 7.84 -3.90
N ALA A 154 9.72 7.43 -4.01
CA ALA A 154 10.27 6.88 -5.26
C ALA A 154 9.67 5.50 -5.62
N LEU A 155 9.19 4.77 -4.61
CA LEU A 155 8.63 3.42 -4.76
C LEU A 155 7.10 3.40 -4.93
N THR A 156 6.40 4.55 -4.90
CA THR A 156 4.93 4.60 -5.02
C THR A 156 4.39 4.03 -6.34
N GLN A 157 5.21 4.01 -7.40
CA GLN A 157 4.90 3.41 -8.70
C GLN A 157 5.22 1.90 -8.76
N LYS A 158 5.86 1.35 -7.72
CA LYS A 158 6.32 -0.03 -7.64
C LYS A 158 5.84 -0.65 -6.32
N PRO A 159 4.55 -1.02 -6.25
CA PRO A 159 3.89 -1.37 -4.99
C PRO A 159 4.50 -2.60 -4.30
N GLU A 160 5.01 -3.58 -5.05
CA GLU A 160 5.72 -4.74 -4.48
C GLU A 160 7.04 -4.34 -3.81
N GLU A 161 7.86 -3.53 -4.50
CA GLU A 161 9.12 -3.00 -3.95
C GLU A 161 8.85 -2.10 -2.73
N LEU A 162 7.78 -1.30 -2.75
CA LEU A 162 7.36 -0.49 -1.61
C LEU A 162 6.98 -1.35 -0.40
N ILE A 163 6.19 -2.43 -0.58
CA ILE A 163 5.81 -3.34 0.50
C ILE A 163 7.06 -4.00 1.11
N ILE A 164 7.98 -4.49 0.27
CA ILE A 164 9.24 -5.07 0.74
C ILE A 164 10.05 -4.04 1.52
N TYR A 165 10.18 -2.82 0.99
CA TYR A 165 10.90 -1.74 1.65
C TYR A 165 10.30 -1.42 3.03
N LEU A 166 8.97 -1.33 3.14
CA LEU A 166 8.28 -1.07 4.41
C LEU A 166 8.56 -2.17 5.44
N LEU A 167 8.52 -3.44 5.04
CA LEU A 167 8.82 -4.59 5.91
C LEU A 167 10.29 -4.64 6.32
N CYS A 168 11.20 -4.28 5.43
CA CYS A 168 12.64 -4.31 5.71
C CYS A 168 13.16 -3.00 6.31
N SER A 169 12.30 -2.01 6.54
CA SER A 169 12.71 -0.70 7.04
C SER A 169 13.29 -0.80 8.45
N SER A 170 14.44 -0.17 8.69
CA SER A 170 15.02 -0.05 10.03
C SER A 170 14.15 0.79 10.99
N LYS A 171 13.19 1.55 10.44
CA LYS A 171 12.20 2.32 11.21
C LYS A 171 11.07 1.45 11.76
N LEU A 172 10.89 0.24 11.23
CA LEU A 172 9.91 -0.72 11.75
C LEU A 172 10.49 -1.42 12.98
N ASP A 173 9.94 -1.07 14.14
CA ASP A 173 10.19 -1.79 15.38
C ASP A 173 9.23 -2.98 15.47
N TRP A 174 9.77 -4.18 15.30
CA TRP A 174 9.02 -5.42 15.35
C TRP A 174 8.63 -5.82 16.77
N GLY A 175 9.26 -5.25 17.80
CA GLY A 175 8.90 -5.44 19.20
C GLY A 175 7.71 -4.58 19.65
N ASP A 176 7.42 -3.48 18.95
CA ASP A 176 6.26 -2.63 19.21
C ASP A 176 5.07 -3.04 18.34
N VAL A 177 4.03 -3.57 18.99
CA VAL A 177 2.78 -3.98 18.35
C VAL A 177 2.12 -2.81 17.62
N ASN A 178 2.15 -1.59 18.18
CA ASN A 178 1.52 -0.43 17.54
C ASN A 178 2.27 -0.01 16.27
N CYS A 179 3.61 -0.05 16.31
CA CYS A 179 4.46 0.23 15.16
C CYS A 179 4.20 -0.79 14.04
N SER A 180 4.23 -2.08 14.38
CA SER A 180 3.98 -3.15 13.39
C SER A 180 2.57 -3.09 12.80
N ASP A 181 1.53 -2.91 13.61
CA ASP A 181 0.14 -2.82 13.14
C ASP A 181 -0.07 -1.63 12.20
N LYS A 182 0.57 -0.50 12.47
CA LYS A 182 0.56 0.67 11.57
C LYS A 182 1.17 0.34 10.20
N TYR A 183 2.31 -0.35 10.17
CA TYR A 183 2.95 -0.75 8.92
C TYR A 183 2.10 -1.76 8.14
N PHE A 184 1.56 -2.77 8.83
CA PHE A 184 0.69 -3.76 8.21
C PHE A 184 -0.62 -3.15 7.69
N TYR A 185 -1.20 -2.19 8.41
CA TYR A 185 -2.35 -1.43 7.93
C TYR A 185 -2.04 -0.72 6.60
N VAL A 186 -0.87 -0.06 6.50
CA VAL A 186 -0.45 0.59 5.25
C VAL A 186 -0.20 -0.43 4.14
N ILE A 187 0.47 -1.54 4.42
CA ILE A 187 0.73 -2.63 3.46
C ILE A 187 -0.58 -3.19 2.91
N ASP A 188 -1.58 -3.41 3.77
CA ASP A 188 -2.89 -3.93 3.38
C ASP A 188 -3.62 -2.97 2.44
N GLN A 189 -3.56 -1.67 2.75
CA GLN A 189 -4.17 -0.64 1.91
C GLN A 189 -3.42 -0.47 0.57
N VAL A 190 -2.09 -0.51 0.56
CA VAL A 190 -1.28 -0.47 -0.68
C VAL A 190 -1.58 -1.69 -1.56
N SER A 191 -1.62 -2.88 -0.96
CA SER A 191 -2.00 -4.13 -1.64
C SER A 191 -3.39 -4.01 -2.26
N HIS A 192 -4.36 -3.42 -1.55
CA HIS A 192 -5.71 -3.20 -2.08
C HIS A 192 -5.75 -2.17 -3.22
N ILE A 193 -5.06 -1.04 -3.08
CA ILE A 193 -5.02 0.03 -4.10
C ILE A 193 -4.46 -0.47 -5.43
N HIS A 194 -3.41 -1.30 -5.37
CA HIS A 194 -2.67 -1.77 -6.54
C HIS A 194 -2.99 -3.22 -6.94
N SER A 195 -3.90 -3.89 -6.24
CA SER A 195 -4.21 -5.32 -6.42
C SER A 195 -2.98 -6.24 -6.36
N VAL A 196 -2.04 -5.94 -5.46
CA VAL A 196 -0.81 -6.73 -5.28
C VAL A 196 -1.05 -7.89 -4.32
N ASN A 197 -0.55 -9.08 -4.67
CA ASN A 197 -0.59 -10.24 -3.80
C ASN A 197 0.49 -10.15 -2.71
N LYS A 198 0.12 -9.59 -1.55
CA LYS A 198 1.00 -9.48 -0.38
C LYS A 198 1.42 -10.83 0.22
N GLU A 199 0.62 -11.88 0.05
CA GLU A 199 0.93 -13.21 0.60
C GLU A 199 2.11 -13.86 -0.13
N ASN A 200 2.20 -13.68 -1.46
CA ASN A 200 3.39 -14.10 -2.20
C ASN A 200 4.64 -13.38 -1.70
N ILE A 201 4.55 -12.06 -1.48
CA ILE A 201 5.66 -11.26 -0.93
C ILE A 201 6.07 -11.76 0.46
N PHE A 202 5.10 -12.03 1.34
CA PHE A 202 5.37 -12.54 2.69
C PHE A 202 6.05 -13.91 2.63
N ASN A 203 5.56 -14.82 1.78
CA ASN A 203 6.14 -16.15 1.61
C ASN A 203 7.58 -16.08 1.08
N GLU A 204 7.85 -15.23 0.09
CA GLU A 204 9.20 -15.02 -0.45
C GLU A 204 10.15 -14.42 0.60
N LEU A 205 9.68 -13.46 1.41
CA LEU A 205 10.49 -12.87 2.47
C LEU A 205 10.79 -13.86 3.60
N ILE A 206 9.80 -14.67 4.00
CA ILE A 206 9.99 -15.74 4.97
C ILE A 206 11.04 -16.73 4.46
N ASP A 207 10.90 -17.22 3.21
CA ASP A 207 11.88 -18.12 2.61
C ASP A 207 13.27 -17.46 2.56
N ARG A 208 13.35 -16.18 2.19
CA ARG A 208 14.61 -15.45 2.15
C ARG A 208 15.25 -15.37 3.53
N TRP A 209 14.57 -14.86 4.55
CA TRP A 209 15.13 -14.69 5.90
C TRP A 209 15.53 -16.00 6.56
N ILE A 210 14.84 -17.09 6.22
CA ILE A 210 15.17 -18.42 6.75
C ILE A 210 16.36 -19.04 5.99
N LEU A 211 16.38 -18.95 4.66
CA LEU A 211 17.36 -19.63 3.80
C LEU A 211 18.64 -18.82 3.57
N SER A 212 18.60 -17.50 3.65
CA SER A 212 19.76 -16.63 3.41
C SER A 212 20.69 -16.66 4.62
N GLY A 213 21.53 -17.70 4.71
CA GLY A 213 22.63 -17.73 5.67
C GLY A 213 23.67 -16.60 5.48
N SER A 214 23.63 -15.82 4.40
CA SER A 214 24.59 -14.72 4.18
C SER A 214 24.16 -13.42 4.85
N TYR A 215 25.04 -12.83 5.65
CA TYR A 215 24.97 -11.44 6.11
C TYR A 215 24.74 -10.51 4.91
N ASP A 216 23.56 -9.90 4.82
CA ASP A 216 23.31 -8.82 3.86
C ASP A 216 23.67 -7.47 4.52
N PRO A 217 24.76 -6.80 4.09
CA PRO A 217 25.21 -5.56 4.70
C PRO A 217 24.23 -4.38 4.53
N LEU A 218 23.19 -4.51 3.69
CA LEU A 218 22.10 -3.53 3.59
C LEU A 218 20.95 -3.77 4.58
N TYR A 219 20.84 -4.97 5.17
CA TYR A 219 19.67 -5.39 5.96
C TYR A 219 19.99 -5.91 7.38
N GLY A 220 21.24 -5.83 7.83
CA GLY A 220 21.61 -5.91 9.25
C GLY A 220 21.14 -7.19 9.97
N GLY A 221 21.35 -8.37 9.38
CA GLY A 221 21.12 -9.66 10.04
C GLY A 221 21.44 -10.83 9.11
N GLY A 222 22.25 -11.78 9.57
CA GLY A 222 22.51 -13.06 8.88
C GLY A 222 21.38 -14.05 9.16
N GLY A 223 20.87 -14.75 8.14
CA GLY A 223 19.67 -15.57 8.27
C GLY A 223 19.84 -16.85 9.09
N ILE A 224 18.70 -17.44 9.44
CA ILE A 224 18.56 -18.51 10.46
C ILE A 224 19.30 -19.81 10.06
N ALA A 225 19.47 -20.09 8.77
CA ALA A 225 20.10 -21.32 8.28
C ALA A 225 21.59 -21.50 8.65
N GLN A 226 22.33 -20.45 9.01
CA GLN A 226 23.74 -20.58 9.45
C GLN A 226 23.90 -21.03 10.91
N ILE A 227 22.84 -20.93 11.73
CA ILE A 227 22.89 -21.36 13.14
C ILE A 227 22.70 -22.88 13.26
N VAL A 228 22.20 -23.54 12.21
CA VAL A 228 21.77 -24.94 12.21
C VAL A 228 22.78 -25.88 11.55
N THR A 229 23.92 -25.40 11.04
CA THR A 229 25.04 -26.31 10.78
C THR A 229 25.64 -26.71 12.13
N PRO A 230 25.58 -27.99 12.54
CA PRO A 230 26.44 -28.44 13.61
C PRO A 230 27.85 -28.36 13.05
N ASP A 231 28.60 -27.35 13.45
CA ASP A 231 30.01 -27.26 13.14
C ASP A 231 30.68 -28.38 13.95
N LEU A 232 30.79 -29.55 13.32
CA LEU A 232 31.29 -30.78 13.94
C LEU A 232 32.81 -30.72 14.24
N GLU A 233 33.46 -29.56 14.03
CA GLU A 233 34.89 -29.36 14.23
C GLU A 233 35.27 -28.14 15.10
N ALA A 234 34.31 -27.38 15.64
CA ALA A 234 34.61 -26.30 16.58
C ALA A 234 34.83 -26.85 18.01
N THR A 235 36.03 -27.41 18.24
CA THR A 235 36.55 -27.68 19.58
C THR A 235 36.69 -26.34 20.32
N ILE A 236 35.75 -26.02 21.22
CA ILE A 236 35.93 -24.92 22.17
C ILE A 236 36.30 -25.52 23.52
N ASP A 237 37.60 -25.46 23.81
CA ASP A 237 38.18 -25.53 25.14
C ASP A 237 37.44 -24.58 26.10
N PHE A 238 36.83 -25.12 27.15
CA PHE A 238 36.51 -24.35 28.34
C PHE A 238 37.06 -25.07 29.57
N MET A 239 38.37 -24.92 29.80
CA MET A 239 38.95 -25.05 31.13
C MET A 239 38.54 -23.82 31.95
N GLY A 240 37.76 -24.05 33.01
CA GLY A 240 37.34 -23.01 33.93
C GLY A 240 36.74 -23.62 35.19
N THR A 241 37.61 -24.20 36.01
CA THR A 241 37.41 -24.70 37.38
C THR A 241 36.47 -23.88 38.26
N GLY A 242 35.60 -24.53 39.04
CA GLY A 242 35.06 -23.88 40.25
C GLY A 242 33.80 -24.48 40.88
N SER A 243 33.98 -25.52 41.70
CA SER A 243 33.20 -25.81 42.92
C SER A 243 31.77 -26.35 42.81
N GLY A 244 31.57 -27.53 43.37
CA GLY A 244 30.32 -28.27 43.38
C GLY A 244 29.37 -27.92 44.53
N GLY A 245 28.21 -28.57 44.51
CA GLY A 245 27.25 -28.49 45.60
C GLY A 245 25.84 -28.93 45.25
N GLN A 246 25.57 -30.21 45.52
CA GLN A 246 24.27 -30.78 45.92
C GLN A 246 23.24 -31.12 44.85
N MET A 247 23.06 -32.44 44.74
CA MET A 247 21.85 -33.12 44.24
C MET A 247 20.62 -32.65 45.02
N ALA A 248 19.60 -32.21 44.29
CA ALA A 248 18.22 -32.27 44.73
C ALA A 248 17.43 -33.01 43.64
N ASN A 249 17.05 -34.24 43.96
CA ASN A 249 16.09 -35.02 43.19
C ASN A 249 14.73 -34.30 43.22
N ASN A 250 14.27 -33.82 42.06
CA ASN A 250 12.87 -33.68 41.66
C ASN A 250 12.86 -33.07 40.25
N GLU A 251 12.99 -33.92 39.23
CA GLU A 251 12.81 -33.51 37.83
C GLU A 251 11.30 -33.46 37.54
N ASP A 252 10.73 -32.27 37.66
CA ASP A 252 9.53 -31.88 36.93
C ASP A 252 9.95 -31.59 35.48
N PRO A 253 9.33 -32.20 34.44
CA PRO A 253 9.74 -32.05 33.05
C PRO A 253 9.32 -30.71 32.41
N LEU A 254 9.06 -29.68 33.22
CA LEU A 254 8.56 -28.37 32.78
C LEU A 254 9.50 -27.20 33.11
N ASP A 255 10.74 -27.46 33.53
CA ASP A 255 11.72 -26.37 33.67
C ASP A 255 12.22 -25.94 32.28
N VAL A 256 11.51 -24.97 31.70
CA VAL A 256 11.85 -24.23 30.47
C VAL A 256 13.05 -23.31 30.75
N LYS A 257 14.16 -23.92 31.14
CA LYS A 257 15.46 -23.26 31.26
C LYS A 257 16.46 -24.10 30.50
N VAL A 258 17.17 -23.42 29.60
CA VAL A 258 18.26 -23.95 28.76
C VAL A 258 17.80 -24.57 27.43
N LEU A 259 17.18 -23.73 26.59
CA LEU A 259 17.56 -23.70 25.17
C LEU A 259 18.78 -22.76 25.08
N PRO A 260 19.92 -23.18 24.50
CA PRO A 260 21.02 -22.26 24.20
C PRO A 260 20.51 -21.26 23.14
N MET A 261 20.13 -20.07 23.59
CA MET A 261 19.72 -18.96 22.75
C MET A 261 20.94 -18.39 22.03
N LEU A 262 21.11 -18.75 20.76
CA LEU A 262 21.92 -18.01 19.79
C LEU A 262 21.07 -17.74 18.54
N TYR A 263 19.83 -17.32 18.74
CA TYR A 263 19.00 -16.76 17.67
C TYR A 263 18.93 -15.25 17.89
N ASP A 264 19.12 -14.47 16.83
CA ASP A 264 18.82 -13.04 16.87
C ASP A 264 17.29 -12.91 17.03
N ASP A 265 16.83 -12.63 18.26
CA ASP A 265 15.41 -12.61 18.66
C ASP A 265 14.55 -11.82 17.64
N MET A 266 15.12 -10.79 17.04
CA MET A 266 14.45 -9.93 16.06
C MET A 266 14.08 -10.66 14.76
N GLN A 267 14.89 -11.59 14.28
CA GLN A 267 14.60 -12.34 13.04
C GLN A 267 13.47 -13.35 13.24
N ILE A 268 13.42 -13.99 14.41
CA ILE A 268 12.32 -14.89 14.77
C ILE A 268 11.02 -14.08 14.86
N ILE A 269 11.05 -12.92 15.53
CA ILE A 269 9.87 -12.04 15.65
C ILE A 269 9.34 -11.66 14.26
N ARG A 270 10.22 -11.27 13.33
CA ARG A 270 9.88 -10.95 11.93
C ARG A 270 9.17 -12.09 11.21
N VAL A 271 9.77 -13.28 11.23
CA VAL A 271 9.23 -14.47 10.57
C VAL A 271 7.87 -14.85 11.17
N VAL A 272 7.76 -14.88 12.49
CA VAL A 272 6.50 -15.19 13.19
C VAL A 272 5.42 -14.17 12.87
N ALA A 273 5.76 -12.88 12.80
CA ALA A 273 4.82 -11.82 12.48
C ALA A 273 4.25 -11.94 11.06
N LEU A 274 5.05 -12.37 10.08
CA LEU A 274 4.58 -12.65 8.73
C LEU A 274 3.80 -13.96 8.64
N LEU A 275 4.25 -15.03 9.30
CA LEU A 275 3.55 -16.32 9.32
C LEU A 275 2.13 -16.18 9.88
N ARG A 276 1.92 -15.34 10.90
CA ARG A 276 0.56 -15.08 11.43
C ARG A 276 -0.40 -14.41 10.44
N ARG A 277 0.11 -13.90 9.32
CA ARG A 277 -0.64 -13.09 8.34
C ARG A 277 -0.76 -13.74 6.96
N ILE A 278 -0.25 -14.95 6.78
CA ILE A 278 -0.51 -15.79 5.60
C ILE A 278 -1.71 -16.72 5.86
N GLU A 279 -2.37 -17.19 4.81
CA GLU A 279 -3.60 -17.96 4.92
C GLU A 279 -3.35 -19.34 5.54
N ASN A 280 -2.24 -19.99 5.17
CA ASN A 280 -1.90 -21.36 5.58
C ASN A 280 -0.54 -21.43 6.30
N PRO A 281 -0.41 -20.89 7.53
CA PRO A 281 0.86 -20.88 8.26
C PRO A 281 1.41 -22.27 8.54
N LYS A 282 0.53 -23.25 8.81
CA LYS A 282 0.91 -24.64 9.11
C LYS A 282 1.65 -25.28 7.93
N GLU A 283 1.14 -25.11 6.72
CA GLU A 283 1.76 -25.67 5.52
C GLU A 283 3.12 -25.05 5.26
N LYS A 284 3.23 -23.72 5.44
CA LYS A 284 4.48 -23.00 5.28
C LYS A 284 5.54 -23.45 6.29
N ILE A 285 5.16 -23.65 7.55
CA ILE A 285 6.06 -24.20 8.59
C ILE A 285 6.57 -25.59 8.19
N VAL A 286 5.69 -26.48 7.71
CA VAL A 286 6.07 -27.83 7.27
C VAL A 286 6.99 -27.79 6.03
N GLU A 287 6.77 -26.83 5.12
CA GLU A 287 7.66 -26.57 3.99
C GLU A 287 9.06 -26.13 4.46
N ILE A 288 9.12 -25.15 5.37
CA ILE A 288 10.36 -24.63 5.97
C ILE A 288 11.14 -25.73 6.68
N SER A 289 10.49 -26.54 7.53
CA SER A 289 11.14 -27.64 8.25
C SER A 289 11.77 -28.66 7.31
N ARG A 290 11.10 -28.95 6.18
CA ARG A 290 11.65 -29.81 5.12
C ARG A 290 12.87 -29.17 4.44
N LYS A 291 12.82 -27.87 4.13
CA LYS A 291 13.91 -27.14 3.47
C LYS A 291 15.18 -27.06 4.33
N LEU A 292 15.04 -26.89 5.64
CA LEU A 292 16.17 -26.77 6.57
C LEU A 292 16.88 -28.10 6.88
N LYS A 293 16.39 -29.23 6.36
CA LYS A 293 16.89 -30.60 6.71
C LYS A 293 17.10 -30.79 8.22
N LEU A 294 16.30 -30.10 9.04
CA LEU A 294 16.31 -30.29 10.49
C LEU A 294 15.85 -31.72 10.75
N ASP A 295 16.77 -32.55 11.20
CA ASP A 295 16.42 -33.88 11.70
C ASP A 295 15.59 -33.66 12.97
N VAL A 296 14.29 -33.98 12.88
CA VAL A 296 13.31 -33.81 13.95
C VAL A 296 13.70 -34.62 15.19
N SER A 297 14.58 -35.62 15.02
CA SER A 297 15.16 -36.40 16.12
C SER A 297 16.25 -35.67 16.92
N CYS A 298 16.77 -34.55 16.41
CA CYS A 298 17.80 -33.72 17.06
C CYS A 298 17.23 -32.54 17.86
N LEU A 299 15.91 -32.30 17.82
CA LEU A 299 15.25 -31.35 18.71
C LEU A 299 15.24 -31.91 20.14
N PRO A 300 15.55 -31.13 21.18
CA PRO A 300 15.48 -31.60 22.56
C PRO A 300 14.06 -32.14 22.84
N GLY A 301 13.96 -33.44 23.15
CA GLY A 301 12.69 -34.14 23.41
C GLY A 301 12.15 -35.04 22.27
N GLY A 302 12.76 -35.05 21.08
CA GLY A 302 12.39 -35.95 19.98
C GLY A 302 10.91 -35.89 19.56
N TYR A 303 10.38 -36.98 19.01
CA TYR A 303 9.00 -37.08 18.47
C TYR A 303 7.87 -36.68 19.45
N LEU A 304 8.14 -36.59 20.76
CA LEU A 304 7.17 -36.13 21.76
C LEU A 304 6.87 -34.62 21.63
N THR A 305 7.82 -33.81 21.14
CA THR A 305 7.62 -32.37 20.95
C THR A 305 6.60 -32.06 19.84
N LYS A 306 6.30 -33.04 18.95
CA LYS A 306 5.23 -32.94 17.96
C LYS A 306 3.84 -32.94 18.61
N ASN A 307 3.68 -33.64 19.74
CA ASN A 307 2.43 -33.60 20.51
C ASN A 307 2.41 -32.41 21.48
N SER A 308 3.55 -32.03 22.07
CA SER A 308 3.61 -30.91 23.02
C SER A 308 3.38 -29.53 22.39
N TYR A 309 3.71 -29.33 21.11
CA TYR A 309 3.35 -28.09 20.39
C TYR A 309 1.83 -27.95 20.16
N CYS A 310 1.09 -29.05 19.98
CA CYS A 310 -0.39 -29.01 20.00
C CYS A 310 -0.95 -28.84 21.43
N ILE A 311 -0.18 -29.16 22.47
CA ILE A 311 -0.63 -29.04 23.87
C ILE A 311 -0.35 -27.63 24.43
N MET A 312 0.70 -26.92 23.98
CA MET A 312 1.01 -25.56 24.43
C MET A 312 0.23 -24.45 23.70
N TYR A 313 -0.32 -24.70 22.51
CA TYR A 313 -1.19 -23.74 21.79
C TYR A 313 -2.41 -24.45 21.19
N PRO A 314 -3.45 -24.73 22.01
CA PRO A 314 -4.62 -25.48 21.58
C PRO A 314 -5.50 -24.75 20.56
N GLU A 315 -5.20 -23.49 20.24
CA GLU A 315 -5.90 -22.71 19.20
C GLU A 315 -5.28 -22.87 17.80
N ILE A 316 -4.13 -23.56 17.71
CA ILE A 316 -3.42 -23.83 16.46
C ILE A 316 -3.47 -25.32 16.13
N CYS A 317 -4.27 -26.12 16.84
CA CYS A 317 -4.72 -27.44 16.40
C CYS A 317 -6.26 -27.40 16.36
#